data_AF-A0A7W4Z9T4-F1
#
_entry.id   AF-A0A7W4Z9T4-F1
#
_cell.length_a   1.000
_cell.length_b   1.000
_cell.length_c   1.000
_cell.angle_alpha   90.00
_cell.angle_beta   90.00
_cell.angle_gamma   90.00
#
_symmetry.space_group_name_H-M   'P 1'
#
loop_
_entity.id
_entity.type
_entity.pdbx_description
1 polymer ?
#
loop_
_entity_poly.entity_id
_entity_poly.type
_entity_poly.pdbx_seq_one_letter_code
_entity_poly.pdbx_strand_id
1 'polypeptide(L)' 'MTRPRSAHVNISESETRKLRQQLEVEITWLNRQLEELQGAETDLDISLLQTYREMIFSRRALLGRIPR' A
#
# COMPACT_ATOMS: atom_id res chain seq x y z
N MET A 1 -25.19 34.22 -10.88
CA MET A 1 -23.92 34.05 -10.13
C MET A 1 -23.61 32.56 -10.04
N THR A 2 -22.73 32.07 -10.91
CA THR A 2 -22.41 30.64 -11.06
C THR A 2 -21.33 30.24 -10.07
N ARG A 3 -21.59 29.25 -9.20
CA ARG A 3 -20.59 28.65 -8.32
C ARG A 3 -19.83 27.55 -9.08
N PRO A 4 -18.51 27.59 -9.20
CA PRO A 4 -17.73 26.39 -9.51
C PRO A 4 -16.97 25.97 -8.25
N ARG A 5 -17.49 24.97 -7.52
CA ARG A 5 -16.75 24.37 -6.38
C ARG A 5 -16.67 22.84 -6.42
N SER A 6 -17.19 22.17 -7.45
CA SER A 6 -17.18 20.69 -7.52
C SER A 6 -15.97 20.07 -8.23
N ALA A 7 -15.10 20.84 -8.89
CA ALA A 7 -13.98 20.26 -9.64
C ALA A 7 -12.84 19.76 -8.73
N HIS A 8 -12.53 20.47 -7.63
CA HIS A 8 -11.42 20.11 -6.73
C HIS A 8 -11.69 18.83 -5.93
N VAL A 9 -12.93 18.59 -5.50
CA VAL A 9 -13.29 17.39 -4.72
C VAL A 9 -13.09 16.12 -5.54
N ASN A 10 -13.44 16.16 -6.83
CA ASN A 10 -13.37 15.00 -7.72
C ASN A 10 -11.92 14.60 -8.06
N ILE A 11 -11.03 15.58 -8.19
CA ILE A 11 -9.59 15.34 -8.38
C ILE A 11 -9.02 14.63 -7.15
N SER A 12 -9.26 15.16 -5.95
CA SER A 12 -8.78 14.55 -4.71
C SER A 12 -9.34 13.15 -4.46
N GLU A 13 -10.60 12.90 -4.80
CA GLU A 13 -11.20 11.57 -4.69
C GLU A 13 -10.56 10.57 -5.68
N SER A 14 -10.28 11.01 -6.91
CA SER A 14 -9.59 10.19 -7.90
C SER A 14 -8.16 9.83 -7.49
N GLU A 15 -7.43 10.78 -6.89
CA GLU A 15 -6.07 10.58 -6.37
C GLU A 15 -6.09 9.65 -5.16
N THR A 16 -7.08 9.80 -4.28
CA THR A 16 -7.32 8.94 -3.12
C THR A 16 -7.58 7.49 -3.55
N ARG A 17 -8.41 7.28 -4.58
CA ARG A 17 -8.65 5.95 -5.16
C ARG A 17 -7.40 5.34 -5.80
N LYS A 18 -6.63 6.14 -6.55
CA LYS A 18 -5.37 5.69 -7.15
C LYS A 18 -4.36 5.27 -6.08
N LEU A 19 -4.20 6.07 -5.04
CA LEU A 19 -3.31 5.75 -3.92
C LEU A 19 -3.73 4.45 -3.22
N ARG A 20 -5.04 4.27 -2.98
CA ARG A 20 -5.59 3.01 -2.45
C ARG A 20 -5.19 1.81 -3.31
N GLN A 21 -5.45 1.87 -4.61
CA GLN A 21 -5.11 0.78 -5.53
C GLN A 21 -3.60 0.51 -5.56
N GLN A 22 -2.77 1.55 -5.55
CA GLN A 22 -1.32 1.40 -5.48
C GLN A 22 -0.87 0.68 -4.21
N LEU A 23 -1.41 1.09 -3.05
CA LEU A 23 -1.11 0.43 -1.77
C LEU A 23 -1.53 -1.05 -1.76
N GLU A 24 -2.70 -1.39 -2.33
CA GLU A 24 -3.16 -2.77 -2.44
C GLU A 24 -2.25 -3.63 -3.32
N VAL A 25 -1.80 -3.08 -4.45
CA VAL A 25 -0.82 -3.75 -5.35
C VAL A 25 0.51 -3.94 -4.64
N GLU A 26 1.03 -2.90 -3.99
CA GLU A 26 2.30 -2.98 -3.25
C GLU A 26 2.24 -3.98 -2.10
N ILE A 27 1.15 -4.00 -1.33
CA ILE A 27 0.95 -4.97 -0.25
C ILE A 27 0.94 -6.39 -0.82
N THR A 28 0.21 -6.63 -1.92
CA THR A 28 0.16 -7.94 -2.58
C THR A 28 1.55 -8.39 -3.02
N TRP A 29 2.29 -7.50 -3.67
CA TRP A 29 3.66 -7.77 -4.13
C TRP A 29 4.60 -8.10 -2.95
N LEU A 30 4.57 -7.31 -1.88
CA LEU A 30 5.40 -7.52 -0.70
C LEU A 30 5.08 -8.84 0.03
N ASN A 31 3.79 -9.22 0.13
CA ASN A 31 3.42 -10.51 0.73
C ASN A 31 4.00 -11.68 -0.07
N ARG A 32 3.91 -11.61 -1.41
CA ARG A 32 4.50 -12.65 -2.27
C ARG A 32 6.01 -12.75 -2.11
N GLN A 33 6.73 -11.62 -2.07
CA GLN A 33 8.17 -11.63 -1.82
C GLN A 33 8.51 -12.21 -0.44
N LEU A 34 7.70 -11.92 0.58
CA LEU A 34 7.87 -12.48 1.91
C LEU A 34 7.66 -14.00 1.92
N GLU A 35 6.63 -14.50 1.22
CA GLU A 35 6.36 -15.93 1.07
C GLU A 35 7.51 -16.65 0.33
N GLU A 36 8.02 -16.05 -0.75
CA GLU A 36 9.17 -16.57 -1.51
C GLU A 36 10.43 -16.65 -0.64
N LEU A 37 10.70 -15.62 0.17
CA LEU A 37 11.84 -15.60 1.12
C LEU A 37 11.71 -16.68 2.20
N GLN A 38 10.50 -16.90 2.73
CA GLN A 38 10.26 -17.91 3.76
C GLN A 38 10.34 -19.34 3.23
N GLY A 39 10.08 -19.54 1.93
CA GLY A 39 10.17 -20.84 1.27
C GLY A 39 11.57 -21.25 0.82
N ALA A 40 12.55 -20.34 0.86
CA ALA A 40 13.93 -20.66 0.51
C ALA A 40 14.62 -21.45 1.64
N GLU A 41 15.01 -22.71 1.37
CA GLU A 41 15.63 -23.63 2.35
C GLU A 41 17.04 -23.23 2.82
N THR A 42 17.56 -22.08 2.40
CA THR A 42 18.93 -21.63 2.72
C THR A 42 18.93 -20.26 3.38
N ASP A 43 19.70 -20.14 4.48
CA ASP A 43 19.98 -18.93 5.29
C ASP A 43 18.97 -17.79 5.11
N LEU A 44 17.84 -17.91 5.80
CA LEU A 44 16.81 -16.89 5.84
C LEU A 44 17.41 -15.59 6.40
N ASP A 45 17.52 -14.57 5.56
CA ASP A 45 17.91 -13.23 6.01
C ASP A 45 16.80 -12.62 6.89
N ILE A 46 16.98 -12.73 8.20
CA ILE A 46 16.05 -12.24 9.21
C ILE A 46 15.88 -10.71 9.13
N SER A 47 16.93 -9.98 8.77
CA SER A 47 16.88 -8.52 8.66
C SER A 47 16.02 -8.11 7.48
N LEU A 48 16.16 -8.82 6.36
CA LEU A 48 15.33 -8.63 5.18
C LEU A 48 13.87 -9.01 5.46
N LEU A 49 13.62 -10.15 6.10
CA LEU A 49 12.28 -10.59 6.51
C LEU A 49 11.58 -9.52 7.36
N GLN A 50 12.29 -8.98 8.35
CA GLN A 50 11.76 -7.93 9.22
C GLN A 50 11.45 -6.64 8.44
N THR A 51 12.32 -6.27 7.49
CA THR A 51 12.11 -5.11 6.61
C THR A 51 10.82 -5.25 5.80
N TYR A 52 10.58 -6.41 5.17
CA TYR A 52 9.33 -6.65 4.43
C TYR A 52 8.09 -6.56 5.34
N ARG A 53 8.15 -7.09 6.56
CA ARG A 53 7.05 -7.00 7.53
C ARG A 53 6.72 -5.55 7.88
N GLU A 54 7.73 -4.72 8.11
CA GLU A 54 7.54 -3.29 8.41
C GLU A 54 7.00 -2.51 7.21
N MET A 55 7.47 -2.83 6.01
CA MET A 55 6.96 -2.26 4.76
C MET A 55 5.48 -2.60 4.53
N ILE A 56 5.05 -3.82 4.83
CA ILE A 56 3.64 -4.24 4.76
C ILE A 56 2.81 -3.52 5.83
N PHE A 57 3.32 -3.48 7.07
CA PHE A 57 2.65 -2.84 8.20
C PHE A 57 2.37 -1.35 7.91
N SER A 58 3.38 -0.61 7.48
CA SER A 58 3.26 0.83 7.17
C SER A 58 2.23 1.11 6.08
N ARG A 59 2.19 0.29 5.02
CA ARG A 59 1.21 0.42 3.93
C ARG A 59 -0.20 0.09 4.37
N ARG A 60 -0.39 -0.96 5.17
CA ARG A 60 -1.70 -1.29 5.77
C ARG A 60 -2.20 -0.16 6.67
N ALA A 61 -1.30 0.45 7.45
CA ALA A 61 -1.63 1.59 8.30
C ALA A 61 -2.04 2.82 7.47
N LEU A 62 -1.36 3.08 6.34
CA LEU A 62 -1.75 4.14 5.41
C LEU A 62 -3.11 3.85 4.76
N LEU A 63 -3.31 2.64 4.23
CA LEU A 63 -4.55 2.21 3.61
C LEU A 63 -5.75 2.36 4.56
N GLY A 64 -5.58 1.99 5.83
CA GLY A 64 -6.61 2.14 6.87
C GLY A 64 -7.00 3.58 7.19
N ARG A 65 -6.17 4.57 6.81
CA ARG A 65 -6.46 6.01 6.96
C ARG A 65 -7.14 6.61 5.73
N ILE A 66 -7.18 5.90 4.60
CA ILE A 66 -7.79 6.40 3.37
C ILE A 66 -9.32 6.27 3.48
N PRO A 67 -10.10 7.35 3.28
CA PRO A 67 -11.56 7.33 3.37
C PRO A 67 -12.18 6.44 2.29
N ARG A 68 -13.16 5.61 2.68
CA ARG A 68 -13.79 4.59 1.81
C ARG A 68 -14.55 5.22 0.65
#